data_AF-A0A960YNY1-F1
#
_entry.id   AF-A0A960YNY1-F1
#
_cell.length_a   1.000
_cell.length_b   1.000
_cell.length_c   1.000
_cell.angle_alpha   90.00
_cell.angle_beta   90.00
_cell.angle_gamma   90.00
#
_symmetry.space_group_name_H-M   'P 1'
#
loop_
_entity.id
_entity.type
_entity.pdbx_description
1 polymer ?
#
loop_
_entity_poly.entity_id
_entity_poly.type
_entity_poly.pdbx_seq_one_letter_code
_entity_poly.pdbx_strand_id
1 'polypeptide(L)'
;MKRTKRYLPLVVFALFCAGLAASNHLRSKGSPSEMNEQEAAAMCSSTCNTFTACAAADLPPNLSKETFESGCYSGCMKHADTIGACVRSGASSCEEIMDCSLQKHFQRERR
;
A
#
# COMPACT_ATOMS: atom_id res chain seq x y z
N MET A 1 25.48 -45.72 15.96
CA MET A 1 24.72 -44.45 15.91
C MET A 1 25.58 -43.21 16.25
N LYS A 2 26.62 -42.88 15.47
CA LYS A 2 27.51 -41.71 15.74
C LYS A 2 27.56 -40.68 14.60
N ARG A 3 27.00 -40.98 13.42
CA ARG A 3 27.06 -40.08 12.24
C ARG A 3 25.99 -38.98 12.27
N THR A 4 24.82 -39.23 12.84
CA THR A 4 23.70 -38.27 12.91
C THR A 4 23.99 -37.04 13.79
N LYS A 5 24.81 -37.18 14.84
CA LYS A 5 25.23 -36.03 15.67
C LYS A 5 26.14 -35.04 14.95
N ARG A 6 26.85 -35.46 13.90
CA ARG A 6 27.75 -34.57 13.12
C ARG A 6 27.00 -33.61 12.19
N TYR A 7 25.80 -33.99 11.73
CA TYR A 7 24.98 -33.16 10.84
C TYR A 7 23.91 -32.36 11.59
N LEU A 8 23.76 -32.60 12.90
CA LEU A 8 22.86 -31.83 13.76
C LEU A 8 23.05 -30.31 13.63
N PRO A 9 24.28 -29.73 13.66
CA PRO A 9 24.44 -28.29 13.48
C PRO A 9 24.05 -27.80 12.07
N LEU A 10 24.27 -28.61 11.04
CA LEU A 10 23.87 -28.30 9.66
C LEU A 10 22.34 -28.26 9.50
N VAL A 11 21.62 -29.19 10.13
CA VAL A 11 20.15 -29.25 10.10
C VAL A 11 19.55 -28.06 10.85
N VAL A 12 20.11 -27.68 12.01
CA VAL A 12 19.67 -26.51 12.77
C VAL A 12 19.89 -25.22 11.97
N PHE A 13 21.05 -25.09 11.30
CA PHE A 13 21.34 -23.94 10.45
C PHE A 13 20.38 -23.85 9.25
N ALA A 14 20.11 -24.97 8.58
CA ALA A 14 19.16 -25.02 7.46
C ALA A 14 17.73 -24.63 7.90
N LEU A 15 17.29 -25.12 9.06
CA LEU A 15 15.99 -24.73 9.64
C LEU A 15 15.94 -23.24 9.98
N PHE A 16 17.03 -22.68 10.51
CA PHE A 16 17.11 -21.26 10.83
C PHE A 16 17.06 -20.38 9.56
N CYS A 17 17.81 -20.75 8.52
CA CYS A 17 17.78 -20.07 7.22
C CYS A 17 16.40 -20.16 6.56
N ALA A 18 15.76 -21.33 6.59
CA ALA A 18 14.40 -21.52 6.09
C ALA A 18 13.38 -20.69 6.89
N GLY A 19 13.53 -20.62 8.22
CA GLY A 19 12.69 -19.81 9.09
C GLY A 19 12.82 -18.31 8.82
N LEU A 20 14.04 -17.82 8.60
CA LEU A 20 14.29 -16.42 8.22
C LEU A 20 13.73 -16.10 6.83
N ALA A 21 13.94 -16.99 5.85
CA ALA A 21 13.39 -16.84 4.51
C ALA A 21 11.86 -16.84 4.51
N ALA A 22 11.23 -17.75 5.25
CA ALA A 22 9.79 -17.79 5.45
C ALA A 22 9.28 -16.53 6.16
N SER A 23 9.97 -16.07 7.21
CA SER A 23 9.60 -14.83 7.92
C SER A 23 9.68 -13.60 7.02
N ASN A 24 10.69 -13.51 6.15
CA ASN A 24 10.83 -12.42 5.21
C ASN A 24 9.76 -12.48 4.10
N HIS A 25 9.43 -13.70 3.65
CA HIS A 25 8.39 -13.93 2.65
C HIS A 25 6.97 -13.70 3.21
N LEU A 26 6.73 -13.98 4.50
CA LEU A 26 5.49 -13.63 5.19
C LEU A 26 5.40 -12.12 5.46
N ARG A 27 6.50 -11.46 5.84
CA ARG A 27 6.53 -9.98 5.93
C ARG A 27 6.27 -9.31 4.59
N SER A 28 6.79 -9.85 3.49
CA SER A 28 6.48 -9.36 2.14
C SER A 28 5.04 -9.65 1.72
N LYS A 29 4.38 -10.67 2.29
CA LYS A 29 2.95 -10.97 2.11
C LYS A 29 2.05 -10.27 3.15
N GLY A 30 2.62 -9.48 4.06
CA GLY A 30 1.91 -8.75 5.12
C GLY A 30 1.14 -7.52 4.64
N SER A 31 1.11 -7.25 3.33
CA SER A 31 0.09 -6.40 2.73
C SER A 31 -0.74 -7.23 1.75
N PRO A 32 -1.70 -8.04 2.24
CA PRO A 32 -2.75 -8.51 1.36
C PRO A 32 -3.61 -7.29 1.04
N SER A 33 -3.36 -6.68 -0.12
CA SER A 33 -4.37 -5.85 -0.77
C SER A 33 -5.55 -6.79 -1.06
N GLU A 34 -6.59 -6.74 -0.23
CA GLU A 34 -7.85 -7.45 -0.51
C GLU A 34 -8.60 -6.84 -1.70
N MET A 35 -8.13 -5.69 -2.21
CA MET A 35 -8.54 -5.14 -3.50
C MET A 35 -7.75 -5.77 -4.65
N ASN A 36 -8.49 -6.30 -5.63
CA ASN A 36 -7.93 -6.71 -6.92
C ASN A 36 -7.16 -5.53 -7.54
N GLU A 37 -5.96 -5.77 -8.06
CA GLU A 37 -5.08 -4.74 -8.60
C GLU A 37 -5.75 -3.90 -9.69
N GLN A 38 -6.66 -4.52 -10.45
CA GLN A 38 -7.49 -3.86 -11.46
C GLN A 38 -8.54 -2.92 -10.85
N GLU A 39 -9.12 -3.30 -9.71
CA GLU A 39 -10.07 -2.47 -8.98
C GLU A 39 -9.37 -1.30 -8.29
N ALA A 40 -8.17 -1.53 -7.76
CA ALA A 40 -7.29 -0.48 -7.24
C ALA A 40 -6.89 0.53 -8.32
N ALA A 41 -6.51 0.05 -9.51
CA ALA A 41 -6.16 0.91 -10.63
C ALA A 41 -7.33 1.80 -11.08
N ALA A 42 -8.53 1.22 -11.23
CA ALA A 42 -9.73 1.95 -11.64
C ALA A 42 -10.15 3.00 -10.60
N MET A 43 -10.13 2.64 -9.33
CA MET A 43 -10.41 3.58 -8.24
C MET A 43 -9.37 4.70 -8.19
N CYS A 44 -8.08 4.38 -8.18
CA CYS A 44 -7.02 5.37 -8.09
C CYS A 44 -7.03 6.33 -9.28
N SER A 45 -7.30 5.83 -10.48
CA SER A 45 -7.49 6.68 -11.66
C SER A 45 -8.65 7.66 -11.48
N SER A 46 -9.82 7.18 -11.03
CA SER A 46 -11.00 8.02 -10.79
C SER A 46 -10.78 9.04 -9.67
N THR A 47 -10.20 8.61 -8.54
CA THR A 47 -9.90 9.47 -7.39
C THR A 47 -8.87 10.53 -7.76
N CYS A 48 -7.79 10.18 -8.46
CA CYS A 48 -6.77 11.16 -8.87
C CYS A 48 -7.27 12.17 -9.90
N ASN A 49 -8.14 11.76 -10.82
CA ASN A 49 -8.78 12.71 -11.73
C ASN A 49 -9.66 13.72 -10.95
N THR A 50 -10.39 13.25 -9.94
CA THR A 50 -11.21 14.10 -9.06
C THR A 50 -10.33 15.06 -8.24
N PHE A 51 -9.24 14.57 -7.65
CA PHE A 51 -8.27 15.42 -6.95
C PHE A 51 -7.65 16.46 -7.85
N THR A 52 -7.35 16.10 -9.10
CA THR A 52 -6.77 17.04 -10.05
C THR A 52 -7.77 18.11 -10.45
N ALA A 53 -9.06 17.78 -10.55
CA ALA A 53 -10.11 18.78 -10.77
C ALA A 53 -10.23 19.76 -9.60
N CYS A 54 -10.07 19.29 -8.35
CA CYS A 54 -10.08 20.13 -7.16
C CYS A 54 -8.82 20.99 -7.01
N ALA A 55 -7.65 20.39 -7.24
CA ALA A 55 -6.36 21.05 -7.09
C ALA A 55 -5.95 21.87 -8.32
N ALA A 56 -6.68 21.78 -9.45
CA ALA A 56 -6.37 22.51 -10.68
C ALA A 56 -6.21 24.02 -10.48
N ALA A 57 -6.94 24.60 -9.54
CA ALA A 57 -6.87 26.03 -9.23
C ALA A 57 -5.62 26.40 -8.40
N ASP A 58 -5.09 25.46 -7.61
CA ASP A 58 -3.99 25.66 -6.66
C ASP A 58 -2.67 24.99 -7.11
N LEU A 59 -2.69 24.33 -8.27
CA LEU A 59 -1.51 23.66 -8.81
C LEU A 59 -0.43 24.70 -9.18
N PRO A 60 0.84 24.45 -8.81
CA PRO A 60 1.92 25.34 -9.21
C PRO A 60 1.98 25.46 -10.74
N PRO A 61 2.26 26.64 -11.30
CA PRO A 61 2.29 26.84 -12.76
C PRO A 61 3.33 25.99 -13.49
N ASN A 62 4.32 25.46 -12.76
CA ASN A 62 5.37 24.60 -13.29
C ASN A 62 5.02 23.10 -13.24
N LEU A 63 3.87 22.74 -12.67
CA LEU A 63 3.48 21.36 -12.46
C LEU A 63 2.38 21.00 -13.44
N SER A 64 2.67 20.13 -14.41
CA SER A 64 1.67 19.69 -15.36
C SER A 64 0.63 18.81 -14.68
N LYS A 65 -0.61 18.89 -15.15
CA LYS A 65 -1.73 18.03 -14.72
C LYS A 65 -1.34 16.54 -14.75
N GLU A 66 -0.66 16.11 -15.80
CA GLU A 66 -0.19 14.72 -15.98
C GLU A 66 0.85 14.32 -14.91
N THR A 67 1.74 15.24 -14.55
CA THR A 67 2.73 15.03 -13.49
C THR A 67 2.05 14.89 -12.13
N PHE A 68 1.05 15.71 -11.86
CA PHE A 68 0.25 15.59 -10.63
C PHE A 68 -0.53 14.28 -10.58
N GLU A 69 -1.22 13.91 -11.67
CA GLU A 69 -2.01 12.68 -11.76
C GLU A 69 -1.13 11.44 -11.57
N SER A 70 0.05 11.39 -12.19
CA SER A 70 1.00 10.28 -12.02
C SER A 70 1.53 10.18 -10.58
N GLY A 71 1.85 11.30 -9.93
CA GLY A 71 2.24 11.35 -8.53
C GLY A 71 1.12 10.88 -7.59
N CYS A 72 -0.11 11.36 -7.84
CA CYS A 72 -1.30 10.91 -7.12
C CYS A 72 -1.53 9.42 -7.29
N TYR A 73 -1.44 8.90 -8.52
CA TYR A 73 -1.68 7.48 -8.81
C TYR A 73 -0.68 6.58 -8.08
N SER A 74 0.60 6.95 -8.08
CA SER A 74 1.65 6.23 -7.34
C SER A 74 1.38 6.19 -5.84
N GLY A 75 0.96 7.33 -5.25
CA GLY A 75 0.58 7.41 -3.84
C GLY A 75 -0.68 6.59 -3.53
N CYS A 76 -1.69 6.69 -4.40
CA CYS A 76 -2.95 6.00 -4.24
C CYS A 76 -2.77 4.48 -4.30
N MET A 77 -1.99 3.96 -5.25
CA MET A 77 -1.75 2.52 -5.36
C MET A 77 -1.08 1.93 -4.11
N LYS A 78 -0.25 2.69 -3.39
CA LYS A 78 0.36 2.25 -2.12
C LYS A 78 -0.62 2.21 -0.95
N HIS A 79 -1.71 2.97 -1.03
CA HIS A 79 -2.71 3.10 0.03
C HIS A 79 -4.12 2.81 -0.48
N ALA A 80 -4.24 1.97 -1.50
CA ALA A 80 -5.48 1.75 -2.24
C ALA A 80 -6.61 1.21 -1.35
N ASP A 81 -6.29 0.34 -0.39
CA ASP A 81 -7.27 -0.16 0.58
C ASP A 81 -7.83 0.95 1.47
N THR A 82 -6.96 1.87 1.92
CA THR A 82 -7.34 2.97 2.81
C THR A 82 -8.25 3.96 2.08
N ILE A 83 -7.84 4.36 0.88
CA ILE A 83 -8.59 5.27 0.02
C ILE A 83 -9.90 4.62 -0.40
N GLY A 84 -9.87 3.34 -0.77
CA GLY A 84 -11.04 2.55 -1.12
C GLY A 84 -12.06 2.45 0.00
N ALA A 85 -11.60 2.22 1.22
CA ALA A 85 -12.47 2.20 2.38
C ALA A 85 -13.08 3.57 2.69
N CYS A 86 -12.48 4.68 2.26
CA CYS A 86 -13.02 6.03 2.40
C CYS A 86 -14.05 6.35 1.32
N VAL A 87 -13.75 6.02 0.07
CA VAL A 87 -14.69 6.17 -1.06
C VAL A 87 -15.94 5.32 -0.83
N ARG A 88 -15.77 4.06 -0.39
CA ARG A 88 -16.90 3.17 -0.06
C ARG A 88 -17.71 3.64 1.14
N SER A 89 -17.12 4.41 2.06
CA SER A 89 -17.86 5.00 3.19
C SER A 89 -18.66 6.26 2.82
N GLY A 90 -18.64 6.67 1.55
CA GLY A 90 -19.42 7.81 1.05
C GLY A 90 -18.67 9.14 0.99
N ALA A 91 -17.34 9.14 1.21
CA ALA A 91 -16.53 10.33 0.97
C ALA A 91 -16.56 10.65 -0.53
N SER A 92 -17.10 11.82 -0.88
CA SER A 92 -17.34 12.21 -2.28
C SER A 92 -16.64 13.50 -2.66
N SER A 93 -16.29 14.33 -1.68
CA SER A 93 -15.49 15.54 -1.89
C SER A 93 -13.99 15.28 -1.72
N CYS A 94 -13.17 16.11 -2.37
CA CYS A 94 -11.72 15.99 -2.32
C CYS A 94 -11.16 16.13 -0.89
N GLU A 95 -11.70 17.05 -0.09
CA GLU A 95 -11.31 17.22 1.32
C GLU A 95 -11.70 15.99 2.15
N GLU A 96 -12.91 15.44 1.99
CA GLU A 96 -13.34 14.25 2.73
C GLU A 96 -12.49 13.02 2.42
N ILE A 97 -12.11 12.82 1.15
CA ILE A 97 -11.25 11.69 0.75
C ILE A 97 -9.84 11.88 1.32
N MET A 98 -9.29 13.10 1.31
CA MET A 98 -7.99 13.40 1.90
C MET A 98 -8.00 13.22 3.43
N ASP A 99 -8.97 13.80 4.12
CA ASP A 99 -9.07 13.73 5.58
C ASP A 99 -9.30 12.30 6.05
N CYS A 100 -10.19 11.56 5.39
CA CYS A 100 -10.44 10.17 5.72
C CYS A 100 -9.20 9.28 5.48
N SER A 101 -8.47 9.52 4.39
CA SER A 101 -7.26 8.75 4.07
C SER A 101 -6.10 9.06 5.02
N LEU A 102 -5.89 10.33 5.39
CA LEU A 102 -4.93 10.75 6.41
C LEU A 102 -5.27 10.14 7.78
N GLN A 103 -6.53 10.26 8.21
CA GLN A 103 -6.98 9.78 9.52
C GLN A 103 -6.78 8.27 9.64
N LYS A 104 -7.13 7.49 8.62
CA LYS A 104 -6.91 6.04 8.61
C LYS A 104 -5.43 5.67 8.52
N HIS A 105 -4.60 6.45 7.83
CA HIS A 105 -3.15 6.24 7.81
C HIS A 105 -2.55 6.36 9.22
N PHE A 106 -2.86 7.43 9.94
CA PHE A 106 -2.36 7.64 11.31
C PHE A 106 -2.94 6.66 12.33
N GLN A 107 -4.14 6.11 12.10
CA GLN A 107 -4.67 5.05 12.96
C GLN A 107 -4.01 3.68 12.69
N ARG A 108 -3.55 3.43 11.47
CA ARG A 108 -2.87 2.17 11.10
C ARG A 108 -1.46 2.08 11.69
N GLU A 109 -0.76 3.21 11.86
CA GLU A 109 0.59 3.26 12.48
C GLU A 109 0.59 3.19 14.02
N ARG A 110 -0.54 3.38 14.69
CA ARG A 110 -0.66 3.24 16.16
C ARG A 110 -0.98 1.82 16.65
N ARG A 111 -1.22 0.86 15.76
CA ARG A 111 -1.44 -0.56 16.08
C ARG A 111 -0.21 -1.37 15.71
#